data_AF-A0A971LKS8-F1
#
_entry.id   AF-A0A971LKS8-F1
#
_cell.length_a   1.000
_cell.length_b   1.000
_cell.length_c   1.000
_cell.angle_alpha   90.00
_cell.angle_beta   90.00
_cell.angle_gamma   90.00
#
_symmetry.space_group_name_H-M   'P 1'
#
loop_
_entity.id
_entity.type
_entity.pdbx_description
1 polymer ?
#
loop_
_entity_poly.entity_id
_entity_poly.type
_entity_poly.pdbx_seq_one_letter_code
_entity_poly.pdbx_strand_id
1 'polypeptide(L)'
;MKNKTIRTILTIVLFFLLTHLLVKTDFTEIIASLKQIRLPLLLLLLGLQLLTELLLVYQWCRLAKLMGLTAPFPLMVFINAKGTVMEAVTPGAKVGGEVLRAVLFKERLGFTTNQSTALIAMQKIISVGALVALNLFSVLMFSKSNPFLASGGTRLGVLIILLFLMALFLLLLFRAHWL
;
A
#
# COMPACT_ATOMS: atom_id res chain seq x y z
N MET A 1 -0.85 7.39 33.02
CA MET A 1 0.32 8.31 32.95
C MET A 1 1.52 7.73 32.18
N LYS A 2 1.90 6.44 32.31
CA LYS A 2 3.03 5.81 31.57
C LYS A 2 3.03 6.01 30.04
N ASN A 3 1.86 6.03 29.40
CA ASN A 3 1.76 6.11 27.94
C ASN A 3 2.14 7.50 27.37
N LYS A 4 1.97 8.57 28.15
CA LYS A 4 2.30 9.94 27.71
C LYS A 4 3.81 10.18 27.70
N THR A 5 4.52 9.72 28.73
CA THR A 5 5.98 9.82 28.82
C THR A 5 6.69 9.02 27.73
N ILE A 6 6.26 7.79 27.46
CA ILE A 6 6.82 6.95 26.38
C ILE A 6 6.60 7.63 25.02
N ARG A 7 5.38 8.14 24.75
CA ARG A 7 5.09 8.87 23.51
C ARG A 7 5.98 10.10 23.36
N THR A 8 6.18 10.87 24.42
CA THR A 8 7.07 12.04 24.39
C THR A 8 8.52 11.65 24.09
N ILE A 9 9.05 10.60 24.74
CA ILE A 9 10.40 10.10 24.48
C ILE A 9 10.54 9.64 23.02
N LEU A 10 9.58 8.86 22.50
CA LEU A 10 9.59 8.40 21.11
C LEU A 10 9.57 9.57 20.12
N THR A 11 8.76 10.61 20.38
CA THR A 11 8.72 11.80 19.51
C THR A 11 10.05 12.55 19.53
N ILE A 12 10.71 12.67 20.70
CA ILE A 12 12.01 13.32 20.81
C ILE A 12 13.08 12.52 20.05
N VAL A 13 13.09 11.19 20.20
CA VAL A 13 14.00 10.31 19.47
C VAL A 13 13.76 10.41 17.97
N LEU A 14 12.50 10.37 17.52
CA LEU A 14 12.13 10.52 16.12
C LEU A 14 12.58 11.87 15.56
N PHE A 15 12.36 12.96 16.31
CA PHE A 15 12.81 14.29 15.92
C PHE A 15 14.32 14.33 15.73
N PHE A 16 15.08 13.82 16.70
CA PHE A 16 16.55 13.80 16.61
C PHE A 16 17.05 12.94 15.45
N LEU A 17 16.43 11.77 15.23
CA LEU A 17 16.74 10.90 14.08
C LEU A 17 16.45 11.59 12.74
N LEU A 18 15.29 12.26 12.61
CA LEU A 18 14.93 13.00 11.41
C LEU A 18 15.89 14.16 11.17
N THR A 19 16.22 14.94 12.20
CA THR A 19 17.20 16.03 12.09
C THR A 19 18.58 15.49 11.71
N HIS A 20 19.03 14.40 12.32
CA HIS A 20 20.31 13.77 11.98
C HIS A 20 20.33 13.32 10.52
N LEU A 21 19.26 12.68 10.05
CA LEU A 21 19.11 12.23 8.67
C LEU A 21 19.15 13.43 7.71
N LEU A 22 18.39 14.49 7.99
CA LEU A 22 18.36 15.69 7.16
C LEU A 22 19.74 16.37 7.09
N VAL A 23 20.45 16.51 8.20
CA VAL A 23 21.79 17.12 8.21
C VAL A 23 22.83 16.26 7.46
N LYS A 24 22.67 14.93 7.50
CA LYS A 24 23.56 14.00 6.78
C LYS A 24 23.21 13.80 5.31
N THR A 25 22.05 14.27 4.87
CA THR A 25 21.60 14.12 3.48
C THR A 25 22.26 15.17 2.61
N ASP A 26 22.99 14.75 1.58
CA ASP A 26 23.51 15.64 0.56
C ASP A 26 22.37 16.04 -0.40
N PHE A 27 21.70 17.15 -0.08
CA PHE A 27 20.64 17.69 -0.93
C PHE A 27 21.15 18.17 -2.29
N THR A 28 22.44 18.52 -2.41
CA THR A 28 23.02 18.96 -3.67
C THR A 28 23.07 17.79 -4.66
N GLU A 29 23.48 16.61 -4.21
CA GLU A 29 23.47 15.39 -5.02
C GLU A 29 22.04 14.97 -5.42
N ILE A 30 21.08 15.06 -4.50
CA ILE A 30 19.67 14.76 -4.79
C ILE A 30 19.13 15.71 -5.87
N ILE A 31 19.35 17.01 -5.73
CA ILE A 31 18.88 18.01 -6.72
C ILE A 31 19.59 17.82 -8.05
N ALA A 32 20.90 17.54 -8.05
CA ALA A 32 21.65 17.24 -9.27
C ALA A 32 21.08 16.01 -9.99
N SER A 33 20.74 14.95 -9.24
CA SER A 33 20.13 13.73 -9.76
C SER A 33 18.73 13.99 -10.33
N LEU A 34 17.91 14.79 -9.65
CA LEU A 34 16.57 15.15 -10.12
C LEU A 34 16.62 15.94 -11.44
N LYS A 35 17.61 16.82 -11.62
CA LYS A 35 17.80 17.58 -12.88
C LYS A 35 18.19 16.70 -14.07
N GLN A 36 18.73 15.50 -13.83
CA GLN A 36 19.08 14.57 -14.91
C GLN A 36 17.87 13.76 -15.41
N ILE A 37 16.75 13.79 -14.69
CA ILE A 37 15.54 13.06 -15.09
C ILE A 37 14.95 13.73 -16.34
N ARG A 38 14.91 12.96 -17.44
CA ARG A 38 14.34 13.44 -18.71
C ARG A 38 12.83 13.67 -18.56
N LEU A 39 12.34 14.83 -19.01
CA LEU A 39 10.92 15.20 -18.93
C LEU A 39 9.96 14.15 -19.51
N PRO A 40 10.24 13.47 -20.64
CA PRO A 40 9.38 12.40 -21.15
C PRO A 40 9.21 11.23 -20.17
N LEU A 41 10.27 10.87 -19.42
CA LEU A 41 10.19 9.83 -18.40
C LEU A 41 9.31 10.27 -17.24
N LEU A 42 9.44 11.53 -16.81
CA LEU A 42 8.60 12.08 -15.75
C LEU A 42 7.11 12.05 -16.15
N LEU A 43 6.78 12.47 -17.36
CA LEU A 43 5.40 12.43 -17.89
C LEU A 43 4.87 11.00 -17.99
N LEU A 44 5.71 10.05 -18.43
CA LEU A 44 5.36 8.63 -18.47
C LEU A 44 5.05 8.09 -17.07
N LEU A 45 5.89 8.39 -16.07
CA LEU A 45 5.69 7.96 -14.69
C LEU A 45 4.41 8.54 -14.10
N LEU A 46 4.13 9.83 -14.34
CA LEU A 46 2.88 10.45 -13.90
C LEU A 46 1.66 9.82 -14.58
N GLY A 47 1.73 9.54 -15.88
CA GLY A 47 0.68 8.84 -16.61
C GLY A 47 0.41 7.45 -16.06
N LEU A 48 1.48 6.68 -15.76
CA LEU A 48 1.37 5.35 -15.18
C LEU A 48 0.81 5.40 -13.76
N GLN A 49 1.16 6.41 -12.97
CA GLN A 49 0.59 6.62 -11.65
C GLN A 49 -0.92 6.91 -11.72
N LEU A 50 -1.35 7.80 -12.62
CA LEU A 50 -2.78 8.07 -12.83
C LEU A 50 -3.55 6.83 -13.28
N LEU A 51 -2.97 6.05 -14.21
CA LEU A 51 -3.56 4.80 -14.64
C LEU A 51 -3.72 3.82 -13.48
N THR A 52 -2.70 3.71 -12.61
CA THR A 52 -2.73 2.84 -11.43
C THR A 52 -3.84 3.23 -10.47
N GLU A 53 -3.99 4.52 -10.17
CA GLU A 53 -5.07 5.03 -9.30
C GLU A 53 -6.46 4.77 -9.89
N LEU A 54 -6.62 4.93 -11.22
CA LEU A 54 -7.90 4.65 -11.88
C LEU A 54 -8.24 3.15 -11.88
N LEU A 55 -7.26 2.27 -12.08
CA LEU A 55 -7.45 0.83 -11.99
C LEU A 55 -7.82 0.39 -10.57
N LEU A 56 -7.21 0.99 -9.55
CA LEU A 56 -7.59 0.77 -8.16
C LEU A 56 -9.04 1.20 -7.93
N VAL A 57 -9.44 2.40 -8.35
CA VAL A 57 -10.83 2.86 -8.21
C VAL A 57 -11.81 1.95 -8.94
N TYR A 58 -11.45 1.47 -10.12
CA TYR A 58 -12.26 0.48 -10.84
C TYR A 58 -12.44 -0.80 -10.01
N GLN A 59 -11.37 -1.30 -9.39
CA GLN A 59 -11.44 -2.44 -8.48
C GLN A 59 -12.39 -2.18 -7.29
N TRP A 60 -12.29 -1.01 -6.65
CA TRP A 60 -13.23 -0.62 -5.56
C TRP A 60 -14.68 -0.62 -6.02
N CYS A 61 -14.97 -0.08 -7.21
CA CYS A 61 -16.32 -0.07 -7.76
C CYS A 61 -16.84 -1.50 -8.03
N ARG A 62 -15.97 -2.40 -8.52
CA ARG A 62 -16.32 -3.80 -8.74
C ARG A 62 -16.59 -4.54 -7.43
N LEU A 63 -15.76 -4.36 -6.42
CA LEU A 63 -15.95 -4.95 -5.10
C LEU A 63 -17.22 -4.44 -4.42
N ALA A 64 -17.49 -3.13 -4.49
CA ALA A 64 -18.73 -2.55 -3.97
C ALA A 64 -19.96 -3.20 -4.62
N LYS A 65 -19.95 -3.35 -5.96
CA LYS A 65 -21.03 -4.03 -6.68
C LYS A 65 -21.21 -5.49 -6.25
N LEU A 66 -20.12 -6.23 -6.01
CA LEU A 66 -20.21 -7.62 -5.52
C LEU A 66 -20.83 -7.71 -4.13
N MET A 67 -20.71 -6.67 -3.32
CA MET A 67 -21.37 -6.56 -2.00
C MET A 67 -22.81 -6.05 -2.08
N GLY A 68 -23.37 -5.86 -3.29
CA GLY A 68 -24.70 -5.25 -3.48
C GLY A 68 -24.73 -3.74 -3.22
N LEU A 69 -23.57 -3.07 -3.17
CA LEU A 69 -23.45 -1.64 -2.94
C LEU A 69 -23.31 -0.88 -4.27
N THR A 70 -23.91 0.30 -4.34
CA THR A 70 -23.79 1.19 -5.49
C THR A 70 -22.92 2.39 -5.15
N ALA A 71 -21.96 2.68 -6.01
CA ALA A 71 -21.11 3.86 -5.87
C ALA A 71 -20.81 4.45 -7.26
N PRO A 72 -21.12 5.73 -7.50
CA PRO A 72 -20.74 6.38 -8.75
C PRO A 72 -19.22 6.49 -8.85
N PHE A 73 -18.68 6.13 -10.01
CA PHE A 73 -17.22 6.10 -10.25
C PHE A 73 -16.52 7.42 -9.89
N PRO A 74 -17.02 8.62 -10.27
CA PRO A 74 -16.36 9.88 -9.91
C PRO A 74 -16.25 10.11 -8.40
N LEU A 75 -17.26 9.70 -7.65
CA LEU A 75 -17.24 9.82 -6.19
C LEU A 75 -16.24 8.83 -5.59
N MET A 76 -16.11 7.64 -6.16
CA MET A 76 -15.07 6.68 -5.74
C MET A 76 -13.66 7.20 -6.04
N VAL A 77 -13.44 7.86 -7.19
CA VAL A 77 -12.17 8.55 -7.50
C VAL A 77 -11.86 9.60 -6.43
N PHE A 78 -12.84 10.44 -6.09
CA PHE A 78 -12.67 11.48 -5.08
C PHE A 78 -12.31 10.92 -3.71
N ILE A 79 -13.02 9.87 -3.26
CA ILE A 79 -12.75 9.22 -1.98
C ILE A 79 -11.36 8.60 -1.98
N ASN A 80 -10.98 7.90 -3.06
CA ASN A 80 -9.66 7.30 -3.16
C ASN A 80 -8.54 8.35 -3.13
N ALA A 81 -8.67 9.42 -3.92
CA ALA A 81 -7.69 10.51 -3.97
C ALA A 81 -7.50 11.18 -2.60
N LYS A 82 -8.59 11.48 -1.88
CA LYS A 82 -8.52 12.02 -0.51
C LYS A 82 -7.85 11.06 0.46
N GLY A 83 -8.19 9.77 0.37
CA GLY A 83 -7.53 8.72 1.14
C GLY A 83 -6.02 8.69 0.89
N THR A 84 -5.60 8.70 -0.38
CA THR A 84 -4.18 8.67 -0.77
C THR A 84 -3.42 9.90 -0.27
N VAL A 85 -4.01 11.09 -0.36
CA VAL A 85 -3.40 12.32 0.20
C VAL A 85 -3.25 12.19 1.72
N MET A 86 -4.26 11.68 2.43
CA MET A 86 -4.14 11.47 3.88
C MET A 86 -3.10 10.42 4.26
N GLU A 87 -2.94 9.34 3.49
CA GLU A 87 -1.85 8.40 3.71
C GLU A 87 -0.48 9.06 3.56
N ALA A 88 -0.32 9.98 2.61
CA ALA A 88 0.94 10.69 2.39
C ALA A 88 1.26 11.68 3.52
N VAL A 89 0.23 12.30 4.12
CA VAL A 89 0.41 13.31 5.18
C VAL A 89 0.53 12.69 6.57
N THR A 90 -0.11 11.55 6.83
CA THR A 90 -0.16 10.98 8.18
C THR A 90 1.09 10.14 8.51
N PRO A 91 1.88 10.52 9.54
CA PRO A 91 3.02 9.73 9.96
C PRO A 91 2.54 8.48 10.73
N GLY A 92 2.67 7.31 10.12
CA GLY A 92 2.41 6.03 10.78
C GLY A 92 1.46 5.10 10.00
N ALA A 93 1.99 3.91 9.69
CA ALA A 93 1.29 2.66 9.33
C ALA A 93 0.29 2.68 8.13
N LYS A 94 0.19 3.75 7.33
CA LYS A 94 -0.83 3.88 6.25
C LYS A 94 -2.28 3.80 6.74
N VAL A 95 -2.53 3.95 8.03
CA VAL A 95 -3.86 3.77 8.63
C VAL A 95 -4.73 5.03 8.46
N GLY A 96 -4.13 6.21 8.38
CA GLY A 96 -4.87 7.49 8.35
C GLY A 96 -5.78 7.63 7.14
N GLY A 97 -5.31 7.29 5.94
CA GLY A 97 -6.14 7.35 4.74
C GLY A 97 -7.18 6.24 4.65
N GLU A 98 -6.93 5.06 5.22
CA GLU A 98 -7.91 3.96 5.30
C GLU A 98 -9.10 4.35 6.20
N VAL A 99 -8.82 4.92 7.38
CA VAL A 99 -9.86 5.46 8.26
C VAL A 99 -10.64 6.56 7.57
N LEU A 100 -9.97 7.48 6.88
CA LEU A 100 -10.68 8.51 6.12
C LEU A 100 -11.59 7.91 5.04
N ARG A 101 -11.12 6.92 4.28
CA ARG A 101 -11.96 6.26 3.26
C ARG A 101 -13.19 5.61 3.91
N ALA A 102 -13.05 4.95 5.06
CA ALA A 102 -14.17 4.36 5.78
C ALA A 102 -15.23 5.39 6.19
N VAL A 103 -14.78 6.55 6.70
CA VAL A 103 -15.64 7.68 7.06
C VAL A 103 -16.33 8.25 5.83
N LEU A 104 -15.59 8.50 4.75
CA LEU A 104 -16.14 9.06 3.51
C LEU A 104 -17.13 8.11 2.81
N PHE A 105 -16.91 6.80 2.87
CA PHE A 105 -17.89 5.81 2.39
C PHE A 105 -19.20 5.90 3.16
N LYS A 106 -19.14 6.12 4.48
CA LYS A 106 -20.35 6.34 5.29
C LYS A 106 -21.03 7.66 4.95
N GLU A 107 -20.28 8.76 4.96
CA GLU A 107 -20.84 10.11 4.82
C GLU A 107 -21.32 10.43 3.40
N ARG A 108 -20.64 9.90 2.36
CA ARG A 108 -20.90 10.27 0.96
C ARG A 108 -21.66 9.19 0.18
N LEU A 109 -21.54 7.92 0.58
CA LEU A 109 -22.17 6.79 -0.10
C LEU A 109 -23.21 6.08 0.76
N GLY A 110 -23.39 6.48 2.02
CA GLY A 110 -24.37 5.88 2.93
C GLY A 110 -24.01 4.46 3.38
N PHE A 111 -22.76 4.03 3.21
CA PHE A 111 -22.35 2.69 3.62
C PHE A 111 -22.31 2.58 5.14
N THR A 112 -22.70 1.42 5.67
CA THR A 112 -22.51 1.10 7.09
C THR A 112 -21.01 0.94 7.41
N THR A 113 -20.62 1.11 8.67
CA THR A 113 -19.22 0.90 9.10
C THR A 113 -18.72 -0.50 8.71
N ASN A 114 -19.58 -1.52 8.83
CA ASN A 114 -19.24 -2.91 8.47
C ASN A 114 -19.02 -3.05 6.96
N GLN A 115 -19.87 -2.45 6.12
CA GLN A 115 -19.70 -2.46 4.67
C GLN A 115 -18.41 -1.73 4.25
N SER A 116 -18.15 -0.54 4.81
CA SER A 116 -16.94 0.23 4.51
C SER A 116 -15.67 -0.52 4.89
N THR A 117 -15.62 -1.10 6.09
CA THR A 117 -14.46 -1.87 6.57
C THR A 117 -14.26 -3.15 5.78
N ALA A 118 -15.33 -3.88 5.47
CA ALA A 118 -15.27 -5.08 4.63
C ALA A 118 -14.76 -4.78 3.22
N LEU A 119 -15.23 -3.68 2.61
CA LEU A 119 -14.77 -3.24 1.29
C LEU A 119 -13.27 -2.91 1.30
N ILE A 120 -12.79 -2.20 2.33
CA ILE A 120 -11.37 -1.89 2.52
C ILE A 120 -10.54 -3.15 2.72
N ALA A 121 -10.99 -4.06 3.59
CA ALA A 121 -10.30 -5.30 3.86
C ALA A 121 -10.19 -6.16 2.58
N MET A 122 -11.27 -6.33 1.82
CA MET A 122 -11.26 -7.08 0.56
C MET A 122 -10.26 -6.52 -0.45
N GLN A 123 -10.23 -5.20 -0.62
CA GLN A 123 -9.28 -4.57 -1.53
C GLN A 123 -7.82 -4.80 -1.09
N LYS A 124 -7.55 -4.70 0.21
CA LYS A 124 -6.21 -4.89 0.77
C LYS A 124 -5.74 -6.33 0.62
N ILE A 125 -6.63 -7.28 0.90
CA ILE A 125 -6.40 -8.71 0.72
C ILE A 125 -5.99 -8.97 -0.75
N ILE A 126 -6.77 -8.49 -1.72
CA ILE A 126 -6.42 -8.68 -3.14
C ILE A 126 -5.06 -8.06 -3.48
N SER A 127 -4.77 -6.86 -2.97
CA SER A 127 -3.49 -6.19 -3.21
C SER A 127 -2.29 -6.94 -2.62
N VAL A 128 -2.43 -7.47 -1.40
CA VAL A 128 -1.38 -8.28 -0.75
C VAL A 128 -1.21 -9.61 -1.48
N GLY A 129 -2.30 -10.25 -1.88
CA GLY A 129 -2.25 -11.49 -2.67
C GLY A 129 -1.52 -11.29 -4.01
N ALA A 130 -1.85 -10.21 -4.72
CA ALA A 130 -1.15 -9.84 -5.96
C ALA A 130 0.34 -9.57 -5.72
N LEU A 131 0.70 -8.89 -4.62
CA LEU A 131 2.10 -8.66 -4.26
C LEU A 131 2.86 -9.96 -4.02
N VAL A 132 2.30 -10.91 -3.27
CA VAL A 132 2.93 -12.22 -3.03
C VAL A 132 3.09 -13.00 -4.34
N ALA A 133 2.05 -13.01 -5.20
CA ALA A 133 2.11 -13.66 -6.50
C ALA A 133 3.21 -13.08 -7.40
N LEU A 134 3.31 -11.75 -7.48
CA LEU A 134 4.34 -11.06 -8.26
C LEU A 134 5.75 -11.35 -7.72
N ASN A 135 5.93 -11.40 -6.40
CA ASN A 135 7.22 -11.76 -5.81
C ASN A 135 7.60 -13.21 -6.11
N LEU A 136 6.64 -14.14 -6.06
CA LEU A 136 6.88 -15.53 -6.43
C LEU A 136 7.32 -15.64 -7.89
N PHE A 137 6.61 -14.99 -8.80
CA PHE A 137 6.98 -14.93 -10.21
C PHE A 137 8.38 -14.32 -10.41
N SER A 138 8.67 -13.22 -9.70
CA SER A 138 9.97 -12.55 -9.76
C SER A 138 11.12 -13.47 -9.34
N VAL A 139 10.98 -14.20 -8.23
CA VAL A 139 12.00 -15.15 -7.77
C VAL A 139 12.18 -16.30 -8.77
N LEU A 140 11.09 -16.84 -9.32
CA LEU A 140 11.17 -17.93 -10.30
C LEU A 140 11.89 -17.50 -11.59
N MET A 141 11.59 -16.31 -12.11
CA MET A 141 12.15 -15.83 -13.37
C MET A 141 13.55 -15.22 -13.24
N PHE A 142 13.79 -14.45 -12.18
CA PHE A 142 15.01 -13.62 -12.03
C PHE A 142 16.00 -14.12 -10.98
N SER A 143 15.76 -15.28 -10.34
CA SER A 143 16.68 -15.81 -9.31
C SER A 143 18.12 -15.96 -9.78
N LYS A 144 18.34 -16.27 -11.07
CA LYS A 144 19.70 -16.45 -11.63
C LYS A 144 20.45 -15.14 -11.87
N SER A 145 19.73 -14.03 -12.02
CA SER A 145 20.33 -12.71 -12.30
C SER A 145 20.74 -11.96 -11.05
N ASN A 146 20.29 -12.41 -9.87
CA ASN A 146 20.58 -11.75 -8.60
C ASN A 146 21.56 -12.61 -7.77
N PRO A 147 22.77 -12.11 -7.43
CA PRO A 147 23.77 -12.89 -6.71
C PRO A 147 23.28 -13.39 -5.33
N PHE A 148 22.34 -12.66 -4.69
CA PHE A 148 21.74 -13.08 -3.43
C PHE A 148 20.76 -14.26 -3.61
N LEU A 149 20.01 -14.30 -4.71
CA LEU A 149 19.04 -15.37 -5.01
C LEU A 149 19.65 -16.52 -5.84
N ALA A 150 20.88 -16.35 -6.33
CA ALA A 150 21.60 -17.38 -7.08
C ALA A 150 22.04 -18.54 -6.18
N SER A 151 22.25 -18.29 -4.88
CA SER A 151 22.54 -19.35 -3.93
C SER A 151 21.31 -20.25 -3.73
N GLY A 152 21.48 -21.57 -3.87
CA GLY A 152 20.37 -22.52 -3.79
C GLY A 152 19.63 -22.47 -2.45
N GLY A 153 20.36 -22.26 -1.34
CA GLY A 153 19.79 -22.18 0.01
C GLY A 153 18.93 -20.94 0.23
N THR A 154 19.41 -19.75 -0.15
CA THR A 154 18.61 -18.51 -0.02
C THR A 154 17.38 -18.55 -0.92
N ARG A 155 17.51 -19.06 -2.15
CA ARG A 155 16.37 -19.23 -3.07
C ARG A 155 15.29 -20.12 -2.46
N LEU A 156 15.69 -21.27 -1.93
CA LEU A 156 14.76 -22.21 -1.30
C LEU A 156 14.06 -21.58 -0.10
N GLY A 157 14.81 -20.89 0.77
CA GLY A 157 14.25 -20.20 1.94
C GLY A 157 13.22 -19.13 1.55
N VAL A 158 13.54 -18.27 0.58
CA VAL A 158 12.61 -17.25 0.07
C VAL A 158 11.36 -17.88 -0.54
N LEU A 159 11.51 -18.96 -1.33
CA LEU A 159 10.38 -19.68 -1.91
C LEU A 159 9.49 -20.29 -0.84
N ILE A 160 10.05 -20.92 0.20
CA ILE A 160 9.28 -21.48 1.32
C ILE A 160 8.46 -20.38 2.01
N ILE A 161 9.07 -19.22 2.29
CA ILE A 161 8.38 -18.09 2.91
C ILE A 161 7.24 -17.58 2.01
N LEU A 162 7.50 -17.38 0.72
CA LEU A 162 6.49 -16.89 -0.22
C LEU A 162 5.35 -17.89 -0.40
N LEU A 163 5.64 -19.20 -0.48
CA LEU A 163 4.64 -20.25 -0.55
C LEU A 163 3.83 -20.34 0.75
N PHE A 164 4.47 -20.21 1.90
CA PHE A 164 3.80 -20.14 3.20
C PHE A 164 2.86 -18.93 3.27
N LEU A 165 3.32 -17.73 2.88
CA LEU A 165 2.49 -16.53 2.84
C LEU A 165 1.32 -16.67 1.87
N MET A 166 1.54 -17.28 0.70
CA MET A 166 0.48 -17.58 -0.26
C MET A 166 -0.54 -18.56 0.32
N ALA A 167 -0.08 -19.64 0.96
CA ALA A 167 -0.96 -20.62 1.60
C ALA A 167 -1.77 -19.99 2.73
N LEU A 168 -1.13 -19.18 3.59
CA LEU A 168 -1.80 -18.43 4.64
C LEU A 168 -2.84 -17.45 4.07
N PHE A 169 -2.51 -16.76 2.98
CA PHE A 169 -3.43 -15.88 2.28
C PHE A 169 -4.67 -16.62 1.74
N LEU A 170 -4.46 -17.76 1.07
CA LEU A 170 -5.55 -18.61 0.58
C LEU A 170 -6.41 -19.13 1.73
N LEU A 171 -5.80 -19.58 2.83
CA LEU A 171 -6.52 -20.02 4.03
C LEU A 171 -7.38 -18.91 4.62
N LEU A 172 -6.87 -17.68 4.71
CA LEU A 172 -7.64 -16.53 5.20
C LEU A 172 -8.83 -16.21 4.28
N LEU A 173 -8.65 -16.28 2.96
CA LEU A 173 -9.73 -16.09 1.98
C LEU A 173 -10.82 -17.17 2.10
N PHE A 174 -10.43 -18.45 2.14
CA PHE A 174 -11.39 -19.54 2.19
C PHE A 174 -12.10 -19.64 3.54
N ARG A 175 -11.42 -19.32 4.65
CA ARG A 175 -12.05 -19.30 5.97
C ARG A 175 -13.02 -18.13 6.14
N ALA A 176 -12.76 -16.99 5.51
CA ALA A 176 -13.64 -15.82 5.58
C ALA A 176 -15.01 -16.03 4.91
N HIS A 177 -15.16 -17.00 4.01
CA HIS A 177 -16.44 -17.34 3.37
C HIS A 177 -17.40 -18.13 4.31
N TRP A 178 -16.94 -18.59 5.47
CA TRP A 178 -17.72 -19.42 6.41
C TRP A 178 -18.20 -18.67 7.67
N LEU A 179 -18.03 -17.35 7.73
CA LEU A 179 -18.51 -16.46 8.81
C LEU A 179 -19.46 -15.41 8.24
#